data_AF-A0A3M1TGP4-F1
#
_entry.id   AF-A0A3M1TGP4-F1
#
_cell.length_a   1.000
_cell.length_b   1.000
_cell.length_c   1.000
_cell.angle_alpha   90.00
_cell.angle_beta   90.00
_cell.angle_gamma   90.00
#
_symmetry.space_group_name_H-M   'P 1'
#
loop_
_entity.id
_entity.type
_entity.pdbx_description
1 polymer ?
#
loop_
_entity_poly.entity_id
_entity_poly.type
_entity_poly.pdbx_seq_one_letter_code
_entity_poly.pdbx_strand_id
1 'polypeptide(L)'
;MTAWAGDAQLAAFLASRFPAANAEQIGRISASLWMAGSTALAAQGICVPETVQGALAPAAMQTVLGRAGGAQFLLAVGARLGSLEAFARFLTALEAWYRREHGSGVHPGRGAEAGPGSGR
;
A
#
# COMPACT_ATOMS: atom_id res chain seq x y z
N MET A 1 -1.71 12.77 24.47
CA MET A 1 -1.00 12.35 23.25
C MET A 1 -0.43 10.97 23.54
N THR A 2 -1.13 9.91 23.16
CA THR A 2 -0.74 8.53 23.47
C THR A 2 0.43 8.15 22.59
N ALA A 3 1.61 8.10 23.19
CA ALA A 3 2.81 7.54 22.58
C ALA A 3 2.51 6.11 22.10
N TRP A 4 3.02 5.79 20.93
CA TRP A 4 2.70 4.61 20.16
C TRP A 4 3.24 3.32 20.80
N ALA A 5 2.47 2.24 20.79
CA ALA A 5 2.80 0.98 21.45
C ALA A 5 3.50 -0.01 20.50
N GLY A 6 4.73 0.32 20.10
CA GLY A 6 5.74 -0.62 19.60
C GLY A 6 5.50 -1.33 18.25
N ASP A 7 6.57 -1.96 17.75
CA ASP A 7 6.60 -2.65 16.45
C ASP A 7 5.64 -3.85 16.36
N ALA A 8 5.26 -4.44 17.50
CA ALA A 8 4.32 -5.56 17.56
C ALA A 8 2.90 -5.17 17.14
N GLN A 9 2.45 -3.96 17.50
CA GLN A 9 1.11 -3.48 17.13
C GLN A 9 1.05 -3.17 15.63
N LEU A 10 2.12 -2.61 15.05
CA LEU A 10 2.26 -2.45 13.61
C LEU A 10 2.19 -3.77 12.88
N ALA A 11 2.95 -4.77 13.34
CA ALA A 11 2.98 -6.09 12.73
C ALA A 11 1.60 -6.74 12.77
N ALA A 12 0.92 -6.66 13.91
CA ALA A 12 -0.46 -7.14 14.05
C ALA A 12 -1.43 -6.39 13.13
N PHE A 13 -1.31 -5.06 13.04
CA PHE A 13 -2.15 -4.26 12.15
C PHE A 13 -1.93 -4.61 10.67
N LEU A 14 -0.67 -4.71 10.25
CA LEU A 14 -0.32 -5.10 8.89
C LEU A 14 -0.84 -6.51 8.56
N ALA A 15 -0.66 -7.46 9.48
CA ALA A 15 -1.15 -8.83 9.33
C ALA A 15 -2.69 -8.92 9.29
N SER A 16 -3.40 -8.03 10.00
CA SER A 16 -4.87 -7.94 9.92
C SER A 16 -5.38 -7.39 8.59
N ARG A 17 -4.55 -6.62 7.86
CA ARG A 17 -4.91 -6.00 6.58
C ARG A 17 -4.54 -6.89 5.39
N PHE A 18 -3.40 -7.56 5.47
CA PHE A 18 -2.89 -8.39 4.39
C PHE A 18 -2.44 -9.75 4.88
N PRO A 19 -2.76 -10.82 4.15
CA PRO A 19 -2.01 -12.07 4.26
C PRO A 19 -0.51 -11.80 4.07
N ALA A 20 0.36 -12.57 4.74
CA ALA A 20 1.81 -12.33 4.74
C ALA A 20 2.42 -12.26 3.31
N ALA A 21 1.99 -13.12 2.39
CA ALA A 21 2.44 -13.10 1.00
C ALA A 21 2.04 -11.80 0.26
N ASN A 22 0.84 -11.28 0.52
CA ASN A 22 0.38 -10.02 -0.05
C ASN A 22 1.13 -8.83 0.56
N ALA A 23 1.43 -8.87 1.86
CA ALA A 23 2.23 -7.82 2.52
C ALA A 23 3.64 -7.72 1.92
N GLU A 24 4.27 -8.86 1.62
CA GLU A 24 5.57 -8.89 0.93
C GLU A 24 5.52 -8.27 -0.47
N GLN A 25 4.53 -8.66 -1.28
CA GLN A 25 4.37 -8.13 -2.63
C GLN A 25 4.08 -6.62 -2.61
N ILE A 26 3.09 -6.20 -1.80
CA ILE A 26 2.70 -4.80 -1.65
C ILE A 26 3.89 -3.97 -1.14
N GLY A 27 4.67 -4.50 -0.20
CA GLY A 27 5.85 -3.82 0.31
C GLY A 27 6.94 -3.61 -0.74
N ARG A 28 7.17 -4.59 -1.63
CA ARG A 28 8.13 -4.44 -2.74
C ARG A 28 7.68 -3.42 -3.78
N ILE A 29 6.39 -3.42 -4.11
CA ILE A 29 5.81 -2.42 -5.02
C ILE A 29 5.90 -1.02 -4.40
N SER A 30 5.59 -0.90 -3.11
CA SER A 30 5.74 0.34 -2.35
C SER A 30 7.16 0.87 -2.37
N ALA A 31 8.15 0.00 -2.16
CA ALA A 31 9.55 0.37 -2.20
C ALA A 31 9.97 0.88 -3.59
N SER A 32 9.45 0.27 -4.66
CA SER A 32 9.69 0.72 -6.05
C SER A 32 9.10 2.11 -6.30
N LEU A 33 7.86 2.35 -5.85
CA LEU A 33 7.22 3.66 -5.86
C LEU A 33 7.99 4.70 -5.03
N TRP A 34 8.53 4.28 -3.88
CA TRP A 34 9.30 5.14 -3.00
C TRP A 34 10.59 5.66 -3.66
N MET A 35 11.23 4.81 -4.48
CA MET A 35 12.41 5.17 -5.26
C MET A 35 12.11 6.16 -6.39
N ALA A 36 10.86 6.28 -6.84
CA ALA A 36 10.43 7.31 -7.79
C ALA A 36 10.32 8.71 -7.14
N GLY A 37 10.41 8.81 -5.81
CA GLY A 37 10.48 10.07 -5.07
C GLY A 37 9.15 10.56 -4.49
N SER A 38 9.23 11.61 -3.68
CA SER A 38 8.08 12.19 -2.95
C SER A 38 6.99 12.72 -3.89
N THR A 39 7.37 13.33 -5.02
CA THR A 39 6.41 13.81 -6.02
C THR A 39 5.63 12.66 -6.67
N ALA A 40 6.28 11.53 -6.94
CA ALA A 40 5.63 10.37 -7.52
C ALA A 40 4.61 9.76 -6.53
N LEU A 41 4.97 9.65 -5.25
CA LEU A 41 4.06 9.22 -4.18
C LEU A 41 2.86 10.17 -4.05
N ALA A 42 3.12 11.49 -4.03
CA ALA A 42 2.07 12.50 -3.93
C ALA A 42 1.11 12.45 -5.13
N ALA A 43 1.62 12.21 -6.35
CA ALA A 43 0.80 12.03 -7.55
C ALA A 43 -0.15 10.83 -7.44
N GLN A 44 0.18 9.81 -6.64
CA GLN A 44 -0.71 8.68 -6.37
C GLN A 44 -1.69 8.93 -5.21
N GLY A 45 -1.67 10.11 -4.61
CA GLY A 45 -2.44 10.45 -3.41
C GLY A 45 -1.81 9.96 -2.11
N ILE A 46 -0.53 9.58 -2.14
CA ILE A 46 0.20 9.08 -0.98
C ILE A 46 1.04 10.23 -0.40
N CYS A 47 0.54 10.88 0.64
CA CYS A 47 1.24 11.97 1.32
C CYS A 47 2.23 11.41 2.35
N VAL A 48 3.53 11.50 2.06
CA VAL A 48 4.61 11.16 2.99
C VAL A 48 5.47 12.41 3.23
N PRO A 49 5.78 12.78 4.49
CA PRO A 49 6.72 13.86 4.77
C PRO A 49 8.10 13.59 4.14
N GLU A 50 8.76 14.60 3.56
CA GLU A 50 10.09 14.41 2.94
C GLU A 50 11.13 13.87 3.91
N THR A 51 11.04 14.22 5.19
CA THR A 51 11.90 13.69 6.25
C THR A 51 11.76 12.17 6.41
N VAL A 52 10.54 11.64 6.27
CA VAL A 52 10.27 10.20 6.28
C VAL A 52 10.70 9.56 4.97
N GLN A 53 10.45 10.22 3.83
CA GLN A 53 10.86 9.73 2.52
C GLN A 53 12.37 9.53 2.44
N GLY A 54 13.15 10.55 2.79
CA GLY A 54 14.61 10.53 2.71
C GLY A 54 15.23 9.54 3.70
N ALA A 55 14.69 9.45 4.91
CA ALA A 55 15.18 8.52 5.93
C ALA A 55 15.00 7.04 5.52
N LEU A 56 13.99 6.72 4.71
CA LEU A 56 13.68 5.36 4.27
C LEU A 56 14.16 5.04 2.84
N ALA A 57 14.75 5.98 2.12
CA ALA A 57 15.30 5.73 0.78
C ALA A 57 16.31 4.57 0.74
N PRO A 58 17.25 4.41 1.71
CA PRO A 58 18.13 3.24 1.73
C PRO A 58 17.36 1.93 1.93
N ALA A 59 16.35 1.91 2.79
CA ALA A 59 15.53 0.72 3.04
C ALA A 59 14.71 0.33 1.80
N ALA A 60 14.10 1.32 1.13
CA ALA A 60 13.39 1.12 -0.13
C ALA A 60 14.31 0.49 -1.20
N MET A 61 15.53 1.03 -1.36
CA MET A 61 16.52 0.49 -2.30
C MET A 61 16.87 -0.97 -1.96
N GLN A 62 17.12 -1.30 -0.69
CA GLN A 62 17.43 -2.69 -0.29
C GLN A 62 16.26 -3.65 -0.57
N THR A 63 15.01 -3.22 -0.37
CA THR A 63 13.82 -4.01 -0.68
C THR A 63 13.66 -4.23 -2.19
N VAL A 64 13.88 -3.20 -3.02
CA VAL A 64 13.85 -3.32 -4.49
C VAL A 64 14.92 -4.30 -4.98
N LEU A 65 16.12 -4.26 -4.38
CA LEU A 65 17.20 -5.20 -4.69
C LEU A 65 16.97 -6.62 -4.15
N GLY A 66 15.85 -6.88 -3.46
CA GLY A 66 15.54 -8.18 -2.87
C GLY A 66 16.41 -8.55 -1.66
N ARG A 67 17.13 -7.59 -1.08
CA ARG A 67 18.01 -7.77 0.09
C ARG A 67 17.29 -7.54 1.43
N ALA A 68 16.09 -6.96 1.38
CA ALA A 68 15.20 -6.78 2.52
C ALA A 68 13.76 -7.19 2.15
N GLY A 69 12.95 -7.54 3.15
CA GLY A 69 11.55 -7.94 2.95
C GLY A 69 10.64 -6.73 2.66
N GLY A 70 9.57 -6.98 1.90
CA GLY A 70 8.54 -5.98 1.65
C GLY A 70 7.73 -5.65 2.91
N ALA A 71 7.38 -6.67 3.70
CA ALA A 71 6.65 -6.45 4.95
C ALA A 71 7.50 -5.64 5.95
N GLN A 72 8.80 -5.93 6.04
CA GLN A 72 9.73 -5.16 6.86
C GLN A 72 9.81 -3.69 6.42
N PHE A 73 9.79 -3.41 5.11
CA PHE A 73 9.74 -2.05 4.60
C PHE A 73 8.46 -1.32 5.04
N LEU A 74 7.30 -1.96 4.91
CA LEU A 74 6.03 -1.37 5.35
C LEU A 74 6.02 -1.07 6.86
N LEU A 75 6.62 -1.96 7.68
CA LEU A 75 6.77 -1.72 9.12
C LEU A 75 7.67 -0.51 9.40
N ALA A 76 8.79 -0.38 8.68
CA ALA A 76 9.69 0.77 8.82
C ALA A 76 8.99 2.10 8.42
N VAL A 77 8.13 2.08 7.40
CA VAL A 77 7.27 3.21 7.03
C VAL A 77 6.33 3.56 8.17
N GLY A 78 5.60 2.57 8.70
CA GLY A 78 4.71 2.77 9.83
C GLY A 78 5.43 3.38 11.03
N ALA A 79 6.61 2.85 11.38
CA ALA A 79 7.41 3.32 12.51
C ALA A 79 7.84 4.78 12.38
N ARG A 80 8.14 5.22 11.16
CA ARG A 80 8.54 6.60 10.88
C ARG A 80 7.36 7.57 10.79
N LEU A 81 6.17 7.11 10.42
CA LEU A 81 4.96 7.94 10.45
C LEU A 81 4.49 8.23 11.88
N GLY A 82 4.92 7.44 12.87
CA GLY A 82 4.73 7.72 14.30
C GLY A 82 3.29 7.62 14.80
N SER A 83 2.33 7.24 13.94
CA SER A 83 0.94 7.00 14.35
C SER A 83 0.30 5.90 13.49
N LEU A 84 -0.57 5.11 14.12
CA LEU A 84 -1.32 4.05 13.43
C LEU A 84 -2.26 4.64 12.39
N GLU A 85 -2.84 5.82 12.65
CA GLU A 85 -3.75 6.49 11.75
C GLU A 85 -3.03 6.94 10.46
N ALA A 86 -1.85 7.56 10.57
CA ALA A 86 -1.06 7.93 9.40
C ALA A 86 -0.64 6.69 8.60
N PHE A 87 -0.25 5.60 9.28
CA PHE A 87 0.07 4.34 8.62
C PHE A 87 -1.14 3.71 7.93
N ALA A 88 -2.32 3.72 8.56
CA ALA A 88 -3.55 3.23 7.97
C ALA A 88 -3.97 4.03 6.73
N ARG A 89 -3.84 5.36 6.76
CA ARG A 89 -4.08 6.24 5.61
C ARG A 89 -3.10 5.94 4.47
N PHE A 90 -1.82 5.76 4.80
CA PHE A 90 -0.79 5.35 3.84
C PHE A 90 -1.15 4.03 3.14
N LEU A 91 -1.45 2.97 3.92
CA LEU A 91 -1.83 1.68 3.37
C LEU A 91 -3.11 1.76 2.51
N THR A 92 -4.10 2.54 2.95
CA THR A 92 -5.35 2.72 2.21
C THR A 92 -5.11 3.41 0.85
N ALA A 93 -4.28 4.45 0.81
CA ALA A 93 -3.92 5.14 -0.43
C ALA A 93 -3.15 4.22 -1.39
N LEU A 94 -2.21 3.45 -0.85
CA LEU A 94 -1.45 2.45 -1.58
C LEU A 94 -2.33 1.32 -2.14
N GLU A 95 -3.27 0.78 -1.35
CA GLU A 95 -4.25 -0.22 -1.82
C GLU A 95 -5.17 0.34 -2.91
N ALA A 96 -5.61 1.59 -2.76
CA ALA A 96 -6.45 2.24 -3.75
C ALA A 96 -5.69 2.41 -5.07
N TRP A 97 -4.43 2.84 -5.02
CA TRP A 97 -3.55 2.89 -6.19
C TRP A 97 -3.33 1.49 -6.79
N TYR A 98 -2.96 0.50 -5.98
CA TYR A 98 -2.70 -0.87 -6.44
C TYR A 98 -3.92 -1.48 -7.13
N ARG A 99 -5.14 -1.27 -6.59
CA ARG A 99 -6.38 -1.70 -7.24
C ARG A 99 -6.68 -0.96 -8.55
N ARG A 100 -6.29 0.31 -8.70
CA ARG A 100 -6.46 1.02 -9.99
C ARG A 100 -5.51 0.46 -11.05
N GLU A 101 -4.25 0.23 -10.69
CA GLU A 101 -3.22 -0.24 -11.63
C GLU A 101 -3.34 -1.73 -11.96
N HIS A 102 -3.68 -2.56 -10.96
CA HIS A 102 -3.67 -4.03 -11.09
C HIS A 102 -5.05 -4.68 -10.92
N GLY A 103 -6.05 -3.94 -10.42
CA GLY A 103 -7.41 -4.45 -10.20
C GLY A 103 -8.35 -4.30 -11.39
N SER A 104 -7.90 -3.74 -12.51
CA SER A 104 -8.66 -3.68 -13.77
C SER A 104 -8.65 -5.04 -14.51
N GLY A 105 -9.06 -6.08 -13.80
CA GLY A 105 -9.41 -7.40 -14.36
C GLY A 105 -10.89 -7.75 -14.19
N VAL A 106 -11.71 -6.88 -13.57
CA VAL A 106 -13.15 -7.09 -13.42
C VAL A 106 -13.87 -5.82 -13.84
N HIS A 107 -14.30 -5.76 -15.10
CA HIS A 107 -15.45 -4.94 -15.46
C HIS A 107 -16.68 -5.47 -14.71
N PRO A 108 -17.38 -4.70 -13.87
CA PRO A 108 -18.78 -4.96 -13.62
C PRO A 108 -19.54 -4.56 -14.90
N GLY A 109 -19.55 -5.46 -15.88
CA GLY A 109 -20.51 -5.45 -16.98
C GLY A 109 -21.89 -5.75 -16.42
N ARG A 110 -22.50 -4.74 -15.81
CA ARG A 110 -23.90 -4.34 -15.92
C ARG A 110 -24.84 -5.46 -16.37
N GLY A 111 -25.60 -6.01 -15.43
CA GLY A 111 -26.88 -6.61 -15.74
C GLY A 111 -27.71 -5.61 -16.55
N ALA A 112 -28.09 -6.02 -17.75
CA ALA A 112 -29.23 -5.49 -18.47
C ALA A 112 -30.05 -6.71 -18.86
N GLU A 113 -30.83 -7.21 -17.91
CA GLU A 113 -32.06 -7.92 -18.25
C GLU A 113 -32.97 -6.93 -19.01
N ALA A 114 -33.25 -7.26 -20.26
CA ALA A 114 -34.43 -6.80 -20.98
C ALA A 114 -34.74 -7.85 -22.05
N GLY A 115 -35.82 -8.60 -21.85
CA GLY A 115 -36.37 -9.47 -22.89
C GLY A 115 -36.78 -8.67 -24.13
N PRO A 116 -37.04 -9.39 -25.23
CA PRO A 116 -38.44 -9.43 -25.64
C PRO A 116 -38.89 -10.86 -25.94
N GLY A 117 -40.11 -11.20 -25.53
CA GLY A 117 -40.83 -12.29 -26.16
C GLY A 117 -41.06 -11.99 -27.64
N SER A 118 -40.96 -13.01 -28.49
CA SER A 118 -41.88 -13.29 -29.61
C SER A 118 -41.28 -14.29 -30.61
N GLY A 119 -41.99 -15.42 -30.78
CA GLY A 119 -42.14 -16.13 -32.05
C GLY A 119 -41.06 -17.17 -32.40
N ARG A 120 -41.41 -18.45 -32.31
CA ARG A 120 -42.14 -19.19 -33.36
C ARG A 120 -42.68 -20.50 -32.81
#